data_AF-A0A3P9CD86-F1
#
_entry.id   AF-A0A3P9CD86-F1
#
_cell.length_a   1.000
_cell.length_b   1.000
_cell.length_c   1.000
_cell.angle_alpha   90.00
_cell.angle_beta   90.00
_cell.angle_gamma   90.00
#
_symmetry.space_group_name_H-M   'P 1'
#
loop_
_entity.id
_entity.type
_entity.pdbx_description
1 polymer ?
#
loop_
_entity_poly.entity_id
_entity_poly.type
_entity_poly.pdbx_seq_one_letter_code
_entity_poly.pdbx_strand_id
1 'polypeptide(L)'
;LWAQQIIADEVAKLCYERFSQLPRRGKPEPGREWTLLAAVVRQDGPVHFAMEVVSLGTGTKCIGQTAMSPTGVCRWTFCVSDAEDANK
;
A
#
# COMPACT_ATOMS: atom_id res chain seq x y z
N LEU A 1 -15.70 14.53 -19.06
CA LEU A 1 -14.33 14.01 -19.30
C LEU A 1 -13.28 14.58 -18.34
N TRP A 2 -13.49 15.73 -17.67
CA TRP A 2 -12.50 16.31 -16.73
C TRP A 2 -12.60 15.84 -15.27
N ALA A 3 -13.68 15.14 -14.90
CA ALA A 3 -13.90 14.67 -13.53
C ALA A 3 -12.98 13.51 -13.11
N GLN A 4 -12.35 12.81 -14.07
CA GLN A 4 -11.61 11.58 -13.79
C GLN A 4 -10.17 11.84 -13.34
N GLN A 5 -9.56 12.96 -13.72
CA GLN A 5 -8.20 13.31 -13.33
C GLN A 5 -8.10 13.77 -11.87
N ILE A 6 -9.11 14.51 -11.38
CA ILE A 6 -9.15 15.02 -9.99
C ILE A 6 -9.15 13.86 -8.98
N ILE A 7 -9.86 12.76 -9.31
CA ILE A 7 -9.94 11.56 -8.47
C ILE A 7 -8.58 10.86 -8.36
N ALA A 8 -7.83 10.79 -9.46
CA ALA A 8 -6.55 10.07 -9.48
C ALA A 8 -5.50 10.73 -8.57
N ASP A 9 -5.41 12.06 -8.60
CA ASP A 9 -4.48 12.81 -7.76
C ASP A 9 -4.85 12.72 -6.28
N GLU A 10 -6.15 12.75 -5.94
CA GLU A 10 -6.64 12.59 -4.57
C GLU A 10 -6.36 11.18 -4.03
N VAL A 11 -6.61 10.14 -4.83
CA VAL A 11 -6.27 8.75 -4.49
C VAL A 11 -4.76 8.60 -4.29
N ALA A 12 -3.95 9.13 -5.20
CA ALA A 12 -2.49 9.05 -5.11
C ALA A 12 -1.99 9.75 -3.83
N LYS A 13 -2.49 10.95 -3.54
CA LYS A 13 -2.16 11.71 -2.33
C LYS A 13 -2.49 10.90 -1.06
N LEU A 14 -3.70 10.33 -0.98
CA LEU A 14 -4.13 9.52 0.16
C LEU A 14 -3.22 8.31 0.38
N CYS A 15 -2.83 7.63 -0.70
CA CYS A 15 -1.90 6.51 -0.67
C CYS A 15 -0.51 6.91 -0.14
N TYR A 16 0.03 8.06 -0.60
CA TYR A 16 1.34 8.55 -0.13
C TYR A 16 1.31 9.00 1.32
N GLU A 17 0.25 9.72 1.75
CA GLU A 17 0.08 10.13 3.13
C GLU A 17 0.00 8.91 4.05
N ARG A 18 -0.83 7.92 3.69
CA ARG A 18 -0.95 6.68 4.46
C ARG A 18 0.34 5.87 4.48
N PHE A 19 1.08 5.82 3.37
CA PHE A 19 2.40 5.20 3.32
C PHE A 19 3.37 5.90 4.26
N SER A 20 3.37 7.24 4.30
CA SER A 20 4.30 8.03 5.12
C SER A 20 4.14 7.75 6.62
N GLN A 21 2.93 7.48 7.09
CA GLN A 21 2.60 7.20 8.50
C GLN A 21 3.06 5.80 8.97
N LEU A 22 3.29 4.85 8.06
CA LEU A 22 3.73 3.51 8.43
C LEU A 22 5.11 3.51 9.12
N PRO A 23 5.39 2.51 9.97
CA PRO A 23 6.72 2.30 10.53
C PRO A 23 7.81 2.21 9.45
N ARG A 24 9.06 2.53 9.82
CA ARG A 24 10.21 2.47 8.87
C ARG A 24 10.52 1.05 8.38
N ARG A 25 10.04 0.03 9.09
CA ARG A 25 10.33 -1.37 8.77
C ARG A 25 9.69 -1.76 7.44
N GLY A 26 10.52 -2.14 6.48
CA GLY A 26 10.09 -2.56 5.14
C GLY A 26 9.80 -1.43 4.15
N LYS A 27 10.04 -0.16 4.55
CA LYS A 27 10.16 0.95 3.59
C LYS A 27 11.56 0.94 2.94
N PRO A 28 11.66 1.36 1.67
CA PRO A 28 12.97 1.47 1.00
C PRO A 28 13.86 2.50 1.68
N GLU A 29 15.18 2.27 1.69
CA GLU A 29 16.17 3.24 2.16
C GLU A 29 16.22 4.48 1.24
N PRO A 30 15.99 5.71 1.77
CA PRO A 30 16.00 6.92 0.96
C PRO A 30 17.31 7.12 0.20
N GLY A 31 17.22 7.38 -1.11
CA GLY A 31 18.39 7.64 -1.97
C GLY A 31 19.18 6.40 -2.40
N ARG A 32 18.81 5.21 -1.93
CA ARG A 32 19.52 3.96 -2.25
C ARG A 32 18.61 2.87 -2.80
N GLU A 33 17.38 2.80 -2.32
CA GLU A 33 16.43 1.77 -2.71
C GLU A 33 15.14 2.39 -3.25
N TRP A 34 14.48 1.66 -4.14
CA TRP A 34 13.14 1.96 -4.61
C TRP A 34 12.32 0.68 -4.65
N THR A 35 11.01 0.81 -4.52
CA THR A 35 10.05 -0.28 -4.64
C THR A 35 8.76 0.25 -5.23
N LEU A 36 7.92 -0.62 -5.79
CA LEU A 36 6.58 -0.23 -6.21
C LEU A 36 5.69 -0.12 -4.99
N LEU A 37 4.84 0.91 -4.98
CA LEU A 37 3.78 1.12 -4.01
C LEU A 37 2.45 0.81 -4.69
N ALA A 38 1.66 -0.07 -4.09
CA ALA A 38 0.29 -0.36 -4.49
C ALA A 38 -0.63 -0.17 -3.30
N ALA A 39 -1.86 0.28 -3.56
CA ALA A 39 -2.86 0.47 -2.53
C ALA A 39 -4.26 0.27 -3.10
N VAL A 40 -5.16 -0.16 -2.23
CA VAL A 40 -6.59 -0.28 -2.52
C VAL A 40 -7.32 0.76 -1.70
N VAL A 41 -8.14 1.57 -2.37
CA VAL A 41 -8.93 2.65 -1.75
C VAL A 41 -10.41 2.30 -1.86
N ARG A 42 -11.11 2.33 -0.73
CA ARG A 42 -12.57 2.26 -0.67
C ARG A 42 -13.12 3.67 -0.71
N GLN A 43 -14.17 3.90 -1.50
CA GLN A 43 -14.95 5.13 -1.48
C GLN A 43 -16.38 4.79 -1.03
N ASP A 44 -16.82 5.39 0.07
CA ASP A 44 -18.18 5.20 0.59
C ASP A 44 -19.08 6.35 0.13
N GLY A 45 -19.96 6.06 -0.85
CA GLY A 45 -20.94 7.03 -1.37
C GLY A 45 -20.40 7.96 -2.47
N PRO A 46 -21.23 8.93 -2.94
CA PRO A 46 -20.91 9.77 -4.10
C PRO A 46 -19.93 10.92 -3.78
N VAL A 47 -19.54 11.09 -2.52
CA VAL A 47 -18.75 12.22 -2.04
C VAL A 47 -17.28 11.82 -1.90
N HIS A 48 -16.39 12.56 -2.55
CA HIS A 48 -14.94 12.30 -2.57
C HIS A 48 -14.30 12.25 -1.16
N PHE A 49 -14.85 12.98 -0.18
CA PHE A 49 -14.32 13.04 1.19
C PHE A 49 -14.43 11.73 2.00
N ALA A 50 -15.14 10.72 1.49
CA ALA A 50 -15.33 9.43 2.16
C ALA A 50 -14.44 8.33 1.54
N MET A 51 -13.19 8.66 1.21
CA MET A 51 -12.20 7.71 0.72
C MET A 51 -11.27 7.25 1.84
N GLU A 52 -10.97 5.95 1.87
CA GLU A 52 -10.07 5.33 2.84
C GLU A 52 -9.16 4.31 2.15
N VAL A 53 -7.86 4.35 2.46
CA VAL A 53 -6.91 3.31 2.05
C VAL A 53 -7.14 2.08 2.94
N VAL A 54 -7.71 1.02 2.38
CA VAL A 54 -8.02 -0.21 3.12
C VAL A 54 -6.84 -1.18 3.17
N SER A 55 -5.96 -1.13 2.18
CA SER A 55 -4.77 -1.98 2.12
C SER A 55 -3.67 -1.28 1.34
N LEU A 56 -2.43 -1.47 1.79
CA LEU A 56 -1.23 -0.92 1.15
C LEU A 56 -0.16 -2.01 1.09
N GLY A 57 0.52 -2.10 -0.05
CA GLY A 57 1.57 -3.07 -0.34
C GLY A 57 2.80 -2.43 -0.99
N THR A 58 3.99 -2.90 -0.64
CA THR A 58 5.21 -2.61 -1.41
C THR A 58 5.89 -3.89 -1.88
N GLY A 59 6.37 -3.92 -3.13
CA GLY A 59 7.16 -5.04 -3.63
C GLY A 59 7.35 -5.08 -5.14
N THR A 60 8.47 -5.68 -5.57
CA THR A 60 8.81 -5.90 -6.99
C THR A 60 9.33 -7.32 -7.26
N LYS A 61 9.38 -8.16 -6.23
CA LYS A 61 9.96 -9.50 -6.27
C LYS A 61 8.97 -10.52 -5.76
N CYS A 62 9.11 -11.74 -6.26
CA CYS A 62 8.33 -12.90 -5.84
C CYS A 62 9.16 -13.81 -4.93
N ILE A 63 8.47 -14.70 -4.22
CA ILE A 63 9.13 -15.79 -3.48
C ILE A 63 9.69 -16.82 -4.47
N GLY A 64 10.91 -17.30 -4.21
CA GLY A 64 11.50 -18.39 -5.00
C GLY A 64 10.86 -19.73 -4.67
N GLN A 65 10.80 -20.65 -5.64
CA GLN A 65 10.15 -21.96 -5.50
C GLN A 65 10.68 -22.76 -4.30
N THR A 66 11.99 -22.77 -4.07
CA THR A 66 12.63 -23.50 -2.96
C THR A 66 12.31 -22.92 -1.59
N ALA A 67 11.85 -21.67 -1.52
CA ALA A 67 11.46 -20.99 -0.29
C ALA A 67 9.94 -21.02 -0.04
N MET A 68 9.16 -21.64 -0.93
CA MET A 68 7.71 -21.76 -0.76
C MET A 68 7.37 -22.62 0.46
N SER A 69 6.38 -22.18 1.23
CA SER A 69 5.90 -22.93 2.39
C SER A 69 4.91 -24.02 1.95
N PRO A 70 5.06 -25.28 2.42
CA PRO A 70 4.10 -26.35 2.14
C PRO A 70 2.73 -26.12 2.80
N THR A 71 2.64 -25.21 3.76
CA THR A 71 1.40 -24.90 4.51
C THR A 71 0.81 -23.54 4.16
N GLY A 72 1.33 -22.85 3.13
CA GLY A 72 0.83 -21.55 2.67
C GLY A 72 1.23 -20.35 3.52
N VAL A 73 2.03 -20.56 4.58
CA VAL A 73 2.52 -19.45 5.42
C VAL A 73 3.64 -18.69 4.71
N CYS A 74 3.38 -17.46 4.30
CA CYS A 74 4.40 -16.56 3.78
C CYS A 74 5.04 -15.77 4.94
N ARG A 75 6.23 -16.18 5.38
CA ARG A 75 6.96 -15.52 6.47
C ARG A 75 7.84 -14.36 5.99
N TRP A 76 7.93 -14.18 4.67
CA TRP A 76 8.62 -13.05 4.06
C TRP A 76 7.72 -11.83 4.17
N THR A 77 8.25 -10.75 4.74
CA THR A 77 7.53 -9.50 4.97
C THR A 77 7.26 -8.83 3.62
N PHE A 78 6.16 -9.20 2.96
CA PHE A 78 5.43 -8.20 2.19
C PHE A 78 4.85 -7.24 3.22
N CYS A 79 5.15 -5.94 3.09
CA CYS A 79 4.48 -4.92 3.87
C CYS A 79 3.05 -4.78 3.35
N VAL A 80 2.20 -5.76 3.63
CA VAL A 80 0.76 -5.52 3.63
C VAL A 80 0.47 -4.92 4.99
N SER A 81 0.18 -3.63 5.00
CA SER A 81 -0.31 -2.97 6.20
C SER A 81 -1.81 -2.85 6.06
N ASP A 82 -2.54 -3.46 6.97
CA ASP A 82 -3.98 -3.20 7.07
C ASP A 82 -4.19 -1.76 7.55
N ALA A 83 -5.34 -1.16 7.18
CA ALA A 83 -5.67 0.21 7.55
C ALA A 83 -5.52 0.45 9.08
N GLU A 84 -5.82 -0.57 9.90
CA GLU A 84 -5.71 -0.55 11.36
C GLU A 84 -4.27 -0.41 11.89
N ASP A 85 -3.25 -0.81 11.12
CA ASP A 85 -1.85 -0.77 11.57
C ASP A 85 -1.24 0.63 11.65
N ALA A 86 -1.89 1.67 11.09
CA ALA A 86 -1.44 3.07 11.24
C ALA A 86 -2.09 3.82 12.41
N ASN A 87 -3.09 3.22 13.07
CA ASN A 87 -3.77 3.84 14.20
C ASN A 87 -3.28 3.29 15.56
N LYS A 88 -2.18 2.51 15.55
CA LYS A 88 -1.42 2.05 16.72
C LYS A 88 -0.06 2.73 16.75
#